data_AF-A0AAD8Z616-F1
#
_entry.id   AF-A0AAD8Z616-F1
#
_cell.length_a   1.000
_cell.length_b   1.000
_cell.length_c   1.000
_cell.angle_alpha   90.00
_cell.angle_beta   90.00
_cell.angle_gamma   90.00
#
_symmetry.space_group_name_H-M   'P 1'
#
loop_
_entity.id
_entity.type
_entity.pdbx_description
1 polymer ?
#
loop_
_entity_poly.entity_id
_entity_poly.type
_entity_poly.pdbx_seq_one_letter_code
_entity_poly.pdbx_strand_id
1 'polypeptide(L)'
;MHSSNHIIKFADDMTVVGLINKDNESAYREEVRELVSWCKVNNLYLNVDKTKEMVVDFRRARRDHSPLAINGSSVEIVRNIKFLGVHIAENLTWILNTSSITKRAQRLYFLRKLREAHLPSPILTTFYRG
;
A
#
# COMPACT_ATOMS: atom_id res chain seq x y z
N MET A 1 -12.19 19.82 -0.48
CA MET A 1 -12.23 18.83 0.60
C MET A 1 -13.62 18.23 0.76
N HIS A 2 -13.85 17.09 0.12
CA HIS A 2 -15.05 16.30 0.38
C HIS A 2 -14.93 15.64 1.76
N SER A 3 -15.96 15.75 2.59
CA SER A 3 -15.94 15.24 3.98
C SER A 3 -15.71 13.73 4.11
N SER A 4 -15.87 12.99 3.01
CA SER A 4 -15.69 11.53 2.93
C SER A 4 -14.29 11.09 2.48
N ASN A 5 -13.42 12.02 2.11
CA ASN A 5 -12.07 11.70 1.66
C ASN A 5 -11.07 11.95 2.79
N HIS A 6 -10.07 11.08 2.88
CA HIS A 6 -8.98 11.20 3.83
C HIS A 6 -7.66 11.30 3.10
N ILE A 7 -6.86 12.26 3.51
CA ILE A 7 -5.49 12.44 3.04
C ILE A 7 -4.56 12.08 4.20
N ILE A 8 -3.68 11.11 3.96
CA ILE A 8 -2.66 10.68 4.91
C ILE A 8 -1.31 10.99 4.29
N LYS A 9 -0.43 11.64 5.05
CA LYS A 9 0.95 11.95 4.63
C LYS A 9 1.94 11.32 5.59
N PHE A 10 2.98 10.71 5.04
CA PHE A 10 4.09 10.17 5.80
C PHE A 10 5.39 10.38 5.02
N ALA A 11 6.30 11.20 5.54
CA ALA A 11 7.50 11.63 4.83
C ALA A 11 7.16 12.15 3.41
N ASP A 12 7.72 11.52 2.37
CA ASP A 12 7.47 11.80 0.95
C ASP A 12 6.25 11.08 0.38
N ASP A 13 5.71 10.08 1.09
CA ASP A 13 4.53 9.33 0.66
C ASP A 13 3.23 10.06 1.03
N MET A 14 2.28 10.05 0.09
CA MET A 14 0.93 10.58 0.27
C MET A 14 -0.08 9.53 -0.16
N THR A 15 -1.14 9.36 0.63
CA THR A 15 -2.22 8.42 0.36
C THR A 15 -3.54 9.16 0.42
N VAL A 16 -4.32 9.06 -0.65
CA VAL A 16 -5.69 9.56 -0.74
C VAL A 16 -6.62 8.36 -0.64
N VAL A 17 -7.54 8.41 0.32
CA VAL A 17 -8.59 7.42 0.49
C VAL A 17 -9.92 8.13 0.24
N GLY A 18 -10.74 7.58 -0.64
CA GLY A 18 -12.07 8.11 -0.88
C GLY A 18 -13.13 7.02 -0.93
N LEU A 19 -14.34 7.40 -0.54
CA LEU A 19 -15.49 6.51 -0.56
C LEU A 19 -16.14 6.51 -1.95
N ILE A 20 -16.24 5.35 -2.57
CA ILE A 20 -17.08 5.14 -3.75
C ILE A 20 -18.49 4.80 -3.28
N ASN A 21 -19.47 5.62 -3.63
CA ASN A 21 -20.86 5.43 -3.20
C ASN A 21 -21.78 5.32 -4.42
N LYS A 22 -22.53 4.22 -4.55
CA LYS A 22 -23.42 3.95 -5.70
C LYS A 22 -22.72 4.13 -7.05
N ASP A 23 -21.51 3.56 -7.20
CA ASP A 23 -20.64 3.73 -8.38
C ASP A 23 -20.16 5.16 -8.65
N ASN A 24 -20.45 6.10 -7.74
CA ASN A 24 -19.93 7.46 -7.86
C ASN A 24 -18.56 7.55 -7.19
N GLU A 25 -17.54 7.73 -8.02
CA GLU A 25 -16.14 7.94 -7.65
C GLU A 25 -15.68 9.41 -7.82
N SER A 26 -16.61 10.32 -8.15
CA SER A 26 -16.28 11.70 -8.51
C SER A 26 -15.56 12.46 -7.38
N ALA A 27 -15.99 12.27 -6.13
CA ALA A 27 -15.40 12.93 -4.98
C ALA A 27 -13.92 12.58 -4.81
N TYR A 28 -13.56 11.30 -4.96
CA TYR A 28 -12.18 10.85 -4.91
C TYR A 28 -11.36 11.39 -6.09
N ARG A 29 -11.90 11.31 -7.31
CA ARG A 29 -11.22 11.81 -8.52
C ARG A 29 -11.00 13.32 -8.48
N GLU A 30 -11.94 14.08 -7.93
CA GLU A 30 -11.79 15.53 -7.73
C GLU A 30 -10.66 15.81 -6.74
N GLU A 31 -10.62 15.12 -5.61
CA GLU A 31 -9.56 15.29 -4.61
C GLU A 31 -8.18 14.99 -5.18
N VAL A 32 -8.05 13.93 -6.00
CA VAL A 32 -6.80 13.65 -6.72
C VAL A 32 -6.46 14.78 -7.69
N ARG A 33 -7.44 15.35 -8.40
CA ARG A 33 -7.20 16.47 -9.32
C ARG A 33 -6.74 17.73 -8.59
N GLU A 34 -7.41 18.07 -7.49
CA GLU A 34 -7.01 19.17 -6.60
C GLU A 34 -5.58 18.96 -6.09
N LEU A 35 -5.24 17.73 -5.67
CA LEU A 35 -3.91 17.37 -5.23
C LEU A 35 -2.85 17.53 -6.33
N VAL A 36 -3.12 17.03 -7.53
CA VAL A 36 -2.21 17.15 -8.68
C VAL A 36 -1.98 18.63 -9.03
N SER A 37 -3.03 19.44 -9.01
CA SER A 37 -2.94 20.89 -9.22
C SER A 37 -2.07 21.56 -8.15
N TRP A 38 -2.31 21.21 -6.88
CA TRP A 38 -1.52 21.73 -5.76
C TRP A 38 -0.04 21.34 -5.88
N CYS A 39 0.27 20.08 -6.20
CA CYS A 39 1.63 19.63 -6.43
C CYS A 39 2.31 20.44 -7.54
N LYS A 40 1.62 20.70 -8.65
CA LYS A 40 2.13 21.51 -9.76
C LYS A 40 2.45 22.94 -9.35
N VAL A 41 1.57 23.60 -8.60
CA VAL A 41 1.78 24.98 -8.10
C VAL A 41 2.93 25.05 -7.09
N ASN A 42 3.13 23.98 -6.32
CA ASN A 42 4.17 23.91 -5.29
C ASN A 42 5.48 23.29 -5.79
N ASN A 43 5.66 23.12 -7.10
CA ASN A 43 6.84 22.50 -7.71
C ASN A 43 7.16 21.09 -7.17
N LEU A 44 6.13 20.34 -6.79
CA LEU A 44 6.25 18.94 -6.39
C LEU A 44 5.98 18.03 -7.58
N TYR A 45 6.90 17.12 -7.83
CA TYR A 45 6.79 16.13 -8.88
C TYR A 45 6.09 14.87 -8.36
N LEU A 46 4.99 14.49 -9.01
CA LEU A 46 4.31 13.22 -8.75
C LEU A 46 4.83 12.14 -9.71
N ASN A 47 5.40 11.08 -9.14
CA ASN A 47 5.84 9.92 -9.91
C ASN A 47 4.66 8.97 -10.12
N VAL A 48 4.06 9.01 -11.31
CA VAL A 48 2.90 8.19 -11.66
C VAL A 48 3.24 6.70 -11.66
N ASP A 49 4.43 6.32 -12.12
CA ASP A 49 4.87 4.91 -12.16
C ASP A 49 4.98 4.28 -10.77
N LYS A 50 5.29 5.09 -9.75
CA LYS A 50 5.32 4.64 -8.34
C LYS A 50 3.96 4.75 -7.66
N THR A 51 3.03 5.52 -8.21
CA THR A 51 1.68 5.67 -7.66
C THR A 51 0.88 4.41 -7.98
N LYS A 52 0.15 3.89 -6.98
CA LYS A 52 -0.71 2.71 -7.11
C LYS A 52 -2.11 3.04 -6.65
N GLU A 53 -3.10 2.55 -7.37
CA GLU A 53 -4.51 2.59 -7.01
C GLU A 53 -4.92 1.20 -6.50
N MET A 54 -5.62 1.14 -5.36
CA MET A 54 -6.21 -0.11 -4.88
C MET A 54 -7.67 0.13 -4.60
N VAL A 55 -8.54 -0.66 -5.25
CA VAL A 55 -9.98 -0.57 -5.08
C VAL A 55 -10.46 -1.73 -4.21
N VAL A 56 -11.22 -1.40 -3.17
CA VAL A 56 -11.83 -2.39 -2.26
C VAL A 56 -13.33 -2.44 -2.56
N ASP A 57 -13.77 -3.52 -3.21
CA ASP A 57 -15.17 -3.72 -3.59
C ASP A 57 -15.69 -5.11 -3.17
N PHE A 58 -16.66 -5.10 -2.26
CA PHE A 58 -17.32 -6.30 -1.71
C PHE A 58 -18.65 -6.63 -2.37
N ARG A 59 -19.08 -5.89 -3.41
CA ARG A 59 -20.31 -6.18 -4.13
C ARG A 59 -20.19 -7.53 -4.85
N ARG A 60 -21.30 -8.29 -4.88
CA ARG A 60 -21.36 -9.59 -5.58
C ARG A 60 -21.13 -9.44 -7.09
N ALA A 61 -21.78 -8.44 -7.68
CA ALA A 61 -21.54 -8.03 -9.05
C ALA A 61 -20.55 -6.87 -9.03
N ARG A 62 -19.26 -7.20 -9.14
CA ARG A 62 -18.20 -6.20 -9.28
C ARG A 62 -18.33 -5.53 -10.64
N ARG A 63 -18.04 -4.24 -10.67
CA ARG A 63 -17.88 -3.49 -11.91
C ARG A 63 -16.41 -3.17 -12.08
N ASP A 64 -15.97 -3.14 -13.34
CA ASP A 64 -14.63 -2.67 -13.63
C ASP A 64 -14.56 -1.17 -13.32
N HIS A 65 -13.55 -0.79 -12.55
CA HIS A 65 -13.25 0.60 -12.27
C HIS A 65 -12.34 1.13 -13.38
N SER A 66 -12.70 2.27 -13.96
CA SER A 66 -11.82 2.93 -14.91
C SER A 66 -10.54 3.35 -14.19
N PRO A 67 -9.34 3.11 -14.74
CA PRO A 67 -8.12 3.52 -14.07
C PRO A 67 -8.08 5.01 -13.76
N LEU A 68 -7.48 5.37 -12.64
CA LEU A 68 -7.12 6.76 -12.37
C LEU A 68 -6.08 7.23 -13.40
N ALA A 69 -6.23 8.46 -13.88
CA ALA A 69 -5.25 9.09 -14.76
C ALA A 69 -4.66 10.34 -14.09
N ILE A 70 -3.33 10.43 -14.04
CA ILE A 70 -2.59 11.59 -13.55
C ILE A 70 -1.75 12.13 -14.70
N ASN A 71 -1.97 13.41 -15.05
CA ASN A 71 -1.29 14.07 -16.18
C ASN A 71 -1.37 13.29 -17.52
N GLY A 72 -2.47 12.58 -17.75
CA GLY A 72 -2.68 11.76 -18.95
C GLY A 72 -2.11 10.34 -18.89
N SER A 73 -1.33 10.00 -17.85
CA SER A 73 -0.82 8.66 -17.62
C SER A 73 -1.73 7.86 -16.70
N SER A 74 -2.02 6.60 -17.07
CA SER A 74 -2.81 5.68 -16.23
C SER A 74 -2.01 5.25 -15.00
N VAL A 75 -2.64 5.29 -13.84
CA VAL A 75 -2.13 4.72 -12.59
C VAL A 75 -2.38 3.22 -12.59
N GLU A 76 -1.42 2.45 -12.09
CA GLU A 76 -1.55 0.98 -11.97
C GLU A 76 -2.54 0.62 -10.86
N ILE A 77 -3.54 -0.22 -11.19
CA ILE A 77 -4.44 -0.82 -10.20
C ILE A 77 -3.78 -2.09 -9.64
N VAL A 78 -3.64 -2.15 -8.32
CA VAL A 78 -3.03 -3.29 -7.60
C VAL A 78 -4.04 -3.98 -6.69
N ARG A 79 -3.85 -5.29 -6.50
CA ARG A 79 -4.68 -6.10 -5.58
C ARG A 79 -4.19 -6.08 -4.13
N ASN A 80 -2.97 -5.61 -3.91
CA ASN A 80 -2.39 -5.46 -2.57
C ASN A 80 -1.33 -4.36 -2.58
N ILE A 81 -1.16 -3.72 -1.43
CA ILE A 81 -0.15 -2.70 -1.21
C ILE A 81 0.47 -2.89 0.18
N LYS A 82 1.76 -2.56 0.30
CA LYS A 82 2.42 -2.49 1.60
C LYS A 82 2.39 -1.04 2.08
N PHE A 83 1.44 -0.73 2.94
CA PHE A 83 1.25 0.60 3.51
C PHE A 83 1.87 0.67 4.92
N LEU A 84 2.89 1.52 5.11
CA LEU A 84 3.58 1.71 6.40
C LEU A 84 4.03 0.40 7.09
N GLY A 85 4.45 -0.59 6.30
CA GLY A 85 4.90 -1.88 6.81
C GLY A 85 3.82 -2.97 6.92
N VAL A 86 2.54 -2.62 6.72
CA VAL A 86 1.40 -3.55 6.75
C VAL A 86 0.96 -3.89 5.33
N HIS A 87 0.79 -5.18 5.05
CA HIS A 87 0.20 -5.60 3.78
C HIS A 87 -1.32 -5.49 3.84
N ILE A 88 -1.90 -4.66 2.98
CA ILE A 88 -3.34 -4.51 2.79
C ILE A 88 -3.69 -5.14 1.44
N ALA A 89 -4.72 -5.98 1.43
CA ALA A 89 -5.22 -6.63 0.22
C ALA A 89 -6.61 -6.09 -0.14
N GLU A 90 -6.97 -6.10 -1.43
CA GLU A 90 -8.27 -5.63 -1.95
C GLU A 90 -9.47 -6.34 -1.32
N ASN A 91 -9.27 -7.58 -0.86
CA ASN A 91 -10.29 -8.40 -0.20
C ASN A 91 -10.26 -8.28 1.33
N LEU A 92 -9.41 -7.39 1.87
CA LEU A 92 -9.14 -7.18 3.29
C LEU A 92 -8.79 -8.46 4.07
N THR A 93 -8.34 -9.51 3.39
CA THR A 93 -7.81 -10.70 4.07
C THR A 93 -6.42 -10.40 4.62
N TRP A 94 -6.14 -10.95 5.80
CA TRP A 94 -4.85 -10.75 6.45
C TRP A 94 -3.77 -11.75 6.03
N ILE A 95 -4.06 -12.66 5.11
CA ILE A 95 -3.19 -13.80 4.75
C ILE A 95 -1.78 -13.34 4.35
N LEU A 96 -1.69 -12.33 3.48
CA LEU A 96 -0.38 -11.82 3.04
C LEU A 96 0.40 -11.18 4.20
N ASN A 97 -0.27 -10.39 5.02
CA ASN A 97 0.35 -9.76 6.18
C ASN A 97 0.80 -10.78 7.23
N THR A 98 -0.10 -11.67 7.66
CA THR A 98 0.17 -12.67 8.70
C THR A 98 1.23 -13.65 8.24
N SER A 99 1.20 -14.13 7.00
CA SER A 99 2.27 -14.99 6.47
C SER A 99 3.62 -14.28 6.47
N SER A 100 3.67 -13.00 6.11
CA SER A 100 4.92 -12.21 6.15
C SER A 100 5.46 -12.04 7.58
N ILE A 101 4.59 -11.80 8.56
CA ILE A 101 4.95 -11.65 9.97
C ILE A 101 5.40 -13.00 10.55
N THR A 102 4.65 -14.06 10.30
CA THR A 102 4.96 -15.42 10.77
C THR A 102 6.31 -15.89 10.24
N LYS A 103 6.63 -15.64 8.96
CA LYS A 103 7.97 -15.97 8.40
C LYS A 103 9.09 -15.24 9.15
N ARG A 104 8.91 -13.96 9.46
CA ARG A 104 9.90 -13.19 10.26
C ARG A 104 10.03 -13.73 11.68
N ALA A 105 8.91 -14.06 12.32
CA ALA A 105 8.89 -14.63 13.66
C ALA A 105 9.56 -16.01 13.71
N GLN A 106 9.29 -16.89 12.74
CA GLN A 106 9.94 -18.19 12.61
C GLN A 106 11.46 -18.06 12.46
N ARG A 107 11.93 -17.11 11.65
CA ARG A 107 13.36 -16.83 11.51
C ARG A 107 13.99 -16.43 12.85
N LEU A 108 13.35 -15.54 13.60
CA LEU A 108 13.83 -15.14 14.93
C LEU A 108 13.81 -16.31 15.92
N TYR A 109 12.80 -17.19 15.84
CA TYR A 109 12.72 -18.40 16.65
C TYR A 109 13.91 -19.34 16.36
N PHE A 110 14.17 -19.65 15.09
CA PHE A 110 15.32 -20.48 14.72
C PHE A 110 16.64 -19.83 15.08
N LEU A 111 16.79 -18.52 14.90
CA LEU A 111 17.99 -17.80 15.33
C LEU A 111 18.25 -17.97 16.83
N ARG A 112 17.20 -17.90 17.66
CA ARG A 112 17.30 -18.16 19.11
C ARG A 112 17.72 -19.61 19.38
N LYS A 113 17.15 -20.58 18.68
CA LYS A 113 17.51 -22.00 18.82
C LYS A 113 18.94 -22.30 18.41
N LEU A 114 19.42 -21.72 17.30
CA LEU A 114 20.80 -21.87 16.87
C LEU A 114 21.79 -21.26 17.87
N ARG A 115 21.42 -20.13 18.48
CA ARG A 115 22.21 -19.50 19.55
C ARG A 115 22.23 -20.36 20.82
N GLU A 116 21.09 -20.94 21.21
CA GLU A 116 21.01 -21.91 22.33
C GLU A 116 21.87 -23.15 22.08
N ALA A 117 22.04 -23.56 20.83
CA ALA A 117 22.94 -24.65 20.42
C ALA A 117 24.43 -24.23 20.33
N HIS A 118 24.79 -23.04 20.82
CA HIS A 118 26.16 -22.51 20.82
C HIS A 118 26.83 -22.44 19.44
N LEU A 119 26.06 -22.25 18.38
CA LEU A 119 26.62 -22.07 17.05
C LEU A 119 27.43 -20.75 16.95
N PRO A 120 28.54 -20.75 16.19
CA PRO A 120 29.36 -19.55 15.99
C PRO A 120 28.58 -18.34 15.46
N SER A 121 28.92 -17.16 15.96
CA SER A 121 28.34 -15.87 15.53
C SER A 121 28.32 -15.66 14.00
N PRO A 122 29.36 -16.07 13.23
CA PRO A 122 29.30 -15.98 11.76
C PRO A 122 28.11 -16.74 11.16
N ILE A 123 27.78 -17.94 11.67
CA ILE A 123 26.66 -18.75 11.19
C ILE A 123 25.33 -18.08 11.53
N LEU A 124 25.19 -17.56 12.75
CA LEU A 124 24.00 -16.83 13.18
C LEU A 124 23.76 -15.57 12.35
N THR A 125 24.83 -14.86 12.01
CA THR A 125 24.77 -13.64 11.19
C THR A 125 24.37 -13.96 9.76
N THR A 126 24.94 -15.01 9.17
CA THR A 126 24.53 -15.48 7.83
C THR A 126 23.06 -15.88 7.82
N PHE A 127 22.60 -16.63 8.83
CA PHE A 127 21.20 -17.01 8.98
C PHE A 127 20.25 -15.82 9.16
N TYR A 128 20.68 -14.75 9.86
CA TYR A 128 19.89 -13.53 10.03
C TYR A 128 19.90 -12.59 8.81
N ARG A 129 20.85 -12.74 7.89
CA ARG A 129 20.94 -11.91 6.66
C ARG A 129 20.32 -12.53 5.41
N GLY A 130 20.37 -13.86 5.23
CA GLY A 130 19.68 -14.57 4.13
C GLY A 130 18.20 -14.78 4.41
#